data_AF-A0A7I4XS76-F1
#
_entry.id   AF-A0A7I4XS76-F1
#
_cell.length_a   1.000
_cell.length_b   1.000
_cell.length_c   1.000
_cell.angle_alpha   90.00
_cell.angle_beta   90.00
_cell.angle_gamma   90.00
#
_symmetry.space_group_name_H-M   'P 1'
#
loop_
_entity.id
_entity.type
_entity.pdbx_description
1 polymer ?
#
loop_
_entity_poly.entity_id
_entity_poly.type
_entity_poly.pdbx_seq_one_letter_code
_entity_poly.pdbx_strand_id
1 'polypeptide(L)'
;MHSFAASAFLLLYVQSILAWSFDESRSCEDYLDEKFCRMVRDRGDCHKGSTVEWADRNCWKTCGNCDPPPPKDNRPPCKNVMNGQTCMDIYERGECDKAKDMCALTCHFCW
;
A
#
# COMPACT_ATOMS: atom_id res chain seq x y z
N MET A 1 -36.34 33.65 -28.23
CA MET A 1 -34.93 33.50 -28.65
C MET A 1 -34.10 33.20 -27.42
N HIS A 2 -33.30 32.15 -27.50
CA HIS A 2 -32.80 31.34 -26.39
C HIS A 2 -31.75 32.06 -25.53
N SER A 3 -32.08 32.37 -24.27
CA SER A 3 -31.11 32.72 -23.21
C SER A 3 -30.78 31.47 -22.40
N PHE A 4 -29.97 30.57 -22.96
CA PHE A 4 -29.51 29.38 -22.22
C PHE A 4 -28.02 29.07 -22.40
N ALA A 5 -27.30 29.84 -23.23
CA ALA A 5 -25.91 29.52 -23.59
C ALA A 5 -24.88 29.92 -22.51
N ALA A 6 -25.18 30.89 -21.64
CA ALA A 6 -24.22 31.39 -20.66
C ALA A 6 -24.01 30.45 -19.45
N SER A 7 -25.02 29.65 -19.09
CA SER A 7 -24.98 28.80 -17.88
C SER A 7 -24.20 27.49 -18.07
N ALA A 8 -24.01 27.03 -19.30
CA ALA A 8 -23.26 25.80 -19.58
C ALA A 8 -21.75 25.97 -19.42
N PHE A 9 -21.21 27.16 -19.72
CA PHE A 9 -19.78 27.43 -19.63
C PHE A 9 -19.25 27.55 -18.19
N LEU A 10 -20.08 28.03 -17.26
CA LEU A 10 -19.71 28.12 -15.85
C LEU A 10 -19.63 26.74 -15.17
N LEU A 11 -20.45 25.77 -15.61
CA LEU A 11 -20.44 24.41 -15.05
C LEU A 11 -19.22 23.60 -15.50
N LEU A 12 -18.65 23.89 -16.67
CA LEU A 12 -17.42 23.24 -17.14
C LEU A 12 -16.18 23.72 -16.39
N TYR A 13 -16.17 24.96 -15.90
CA TYR A 13 -15.03 25.52 -15.15
C TYR A 13 -14.92 24.97 -13.71
N VAL A 14 -16.04 24.50 -13.14
CA VAL A 14 -16.07 23.92 -11.79
C VAL A 14 -15.57 22.47 -11.79
N GLN A 15 -15.75 21.72 -12.89
CA GLN A 15 -15.31 20.34 -12.98
C GLN A 15 -13.78 20.19 -13.09
N SER A 16 -13.07 21.21 -13.56
CA SER A 16 -11.60 21.19 -13.65
C SER A 16 -10.89 21.41 -12.31
N ILE A 17 -11.58 21.88 -11.25
CA ILE A 17 -10.97 22.12 -9.93
C ILE A 17 -10.96 20.84 -9.06
N LEU A 18 -11.76 19.83 -9.41
CA LEU A 18 -11.84 18.56 -8.67
C LEU A 18 -10.88 17.47 -9.18
N ALA A 19 -10.05 17.76 -10.18
CA ALA A 19 -8.88 16.95 -10.49
C ALA A 19 -7.77 17.21 -9.46
N TRP A 20 -8.05 16.93 -8.19
CA TRP A 20 -7.01 16.80 -7.18
C TRP A 20 -6.17 15.59 -7.57
N SER A 21 -4.96 15.87 -8.01
CA SER A 21 -3.92 14.91 -8.33
C SER A 21 -3.72 13.99 -7.13
N PHE A 22 -4.33 12.81 -7.17
CA PHE A 22 -3.82 11.69 -6.39
C PHE A 22 -2.48 11.34 -7.03
N ASP A 23 -1.40 11.78 -6.40
CA ASP A 23 -0.06 11.28 -6.70
C ASP A 23 0.02 9.85 -6.16
N GLU A 24 -0.57 8.92 -6.91
CA GLU A 24 -0.71 7.51 -6.58
C GLU A 24 0.57 6.72 -6.91
N SER A 25 1.74 7.34 -6.74
CA SER A 25 3.00 6.74 -7.19
C SER A 25 4.15 6.79 -6.18
N ARG A 26 4.05 7.62 -5.13
CA ARG A 26 5.14 7.72 -4.16
C ARG A 26 5.07 6.57 -3.15
N SER A 27 6.14 5.78 -3.08
CA SER A 27 6.40 4.79 -2.02
C SER A 27 6.45 5.49 -0.66
N CYS A 28 5.76 4.94 0.34
CA CYS A 28 5.82 5.47 1.71
C CYS A 28 7.17 5.17 2.35
N GLU A 29 8.16 5.99 2.00
CA GLU A 29 9.53 5.89 2.46
C GLU A 29 10.17 7.26 2.65
N ASP A 30 11.23 7.29 3.44
CA ASP A 30 12.08 8.46 3.59
C ASP A 30 13.12 8.45 2.47
N TYR A 31 13.36 9.62 1.87
CA TYR A 31 14.42 9.79 0.88
C TYR A 31 15.80 9.87 1.56
N LEU A 32 15.85 10.47 2.75
CA LEU A 32 17.07 10.62 3.53
C LEU A 32 17.22 9.50 4.58
N ASP A 33 18.42 9.40 5.12
CA ASP A 33 18.75 8.42 6.16
C ASP A 33 17.82 8.54 7.38
N GLU A 34 17.44 7.39 7.93
CA GLU A 34 16.50 7.28 9.04
C GLU A 34 16.96 8.05 10.29
N LYS A 35 18.27 8.07 10.58
CA LYS A 35 18.80 8.84 11.72
C LYS A 35 18.60 10.34 11.52
N PHE A 36 18.77 10.81 10.30
CA PHE A 36 18.56 12.22 9.97
C PHE A 36 17.07 12.58 10.02
N CYS A 37 16.20 11.76 9.42
CA CYS A 37 14.77 12.02 9.46
C CYS A 37 14.17 11.96 10.87
N ARG A 38 14.67 11.07 11.74
CA ARG A 38 14.31 11.09 13.17
C ARG A 38 14.70 12.40 13.83
N MET A 39 15.90 12.92 13.55
CA MET A 39 16.33 14.21 14.08
C MET A 39 15.43 15.36 13.62
N VAL A 40 15.01 15.37 12.35
CA VAL A 40 14.05 16.36 11.79
C VAL A 40 12.71 16.30 12.54
N ARG A 41 12.16 15.09 12.72
CA ARG A 41 10.93 14.88 13.49
C ARG A 41 11.07 15.34 14.93
N ASP A 42 12.14 14.94 15.61
CA ASP A 42 12.36 15.24 17.02
C ASP A 42 12.58 16.75 17.28
N ARG A 43 13.04 17.50 16.26
CA ARG A 43 13.11 18.98 16.27
C ARG A 43 11.77 19.67 15.99
N GLY A 44 10.75 18.92 15.58
CA GLY A 44 9.44 19.44 15.19
C GLY A 44 9.40 20.02 13.77
N ASP A 45 10.44 19.79 12.96
CA ASP A 45 10.57 20.40 11.63
C ASP A 45 9.58 19.80 10.61
N CYS A 46 8.95 18.66 10.91
CA CYS A 46 7.84 18.10 10.13
C CYS A 46 6.63 19.05 10.02
N HIS A 47 6.45 19.96 11.00
CA HIS A 47 5.25 20.80 11.11
C HIS A 47 5.57 22.30 11.22
N LYS A 48 6.82 22.70 10.97
CA LYS A 48 7.30 24.05 11.30
C LYS A 48 7.56 24.92 10.07
N GLY A 49 6.58 25.74 9.69
CA GLY A 49 6.78 26.82 8.72
C GLY A 49 7.37 26.34 7.39
N SER A 50 8.48 26.94 6.96
CA SER A 50 9.10 26.63 5.66
C SER A 50 9.74 25.24 5.57
N THR A 51 9.93 24.53 6.68
CA THR A 51 10.51 23.18 6.66
C THR A 51 9.49 22.11 6.32
N VAL A 52 8.18 22.41 6.37
CA VAL A 52 7.10 21.43 6.14
C VAL A 52 7.22 20.79 4.76
N GLU A 53 7.29 21.59 3.69
CA GLU A 53 7.42 21.04 2.33
C GLU A 53 8.73 20.28 2.12
N TRP A 54 9.81 20.74 2.75
CA TRP A 54 11.09 20.05 2.65
C TRP A 54 11.05 18.72 3.39
N ALA A 55 10.47 18.68 4.60
CA ALA A 55 10.32 17.48 5.40
C ALA A 55 9.35 16.48 4.73
N ASP A 56 8.29 16.98 4.09
CA ASP A 56 7.37 16.16 3.30
C ASP A 56 8.08 15.47 2.12
N ARG A 57 8.97 16.19 1.42
CA ARG A 57 9.74 15.61 0.31
C ARG A 57 10.86 14.66 0.77
N ASN A 58 11.43 14.84 1.95
CA ASN A 58 12.64 14.10 2.35
C ASN A 58 12.41 13.03 3.42
N CYS A 59 11.47 13.25 4.32
CA CYS A 59 11.22 12.47 5.52
C CYS A 59 9.73 12.13 5.66
N TRP A 60 9.09 11.83 4.53
CA TRP A 60 7.64 11.64 4.40
C TRP A 60 7.07 10.58 5.35
N LYS A 61 7.71 9.41 5.39
CA LYS A 61 7.35 8.31 6.27
C LYS A 61 7.59 8.69 7.72
N THR A 62 8.77 9.23 8.05
CA THR A 62 9.10 9.60 9.43
C THR A 62 8.22 10.73 9.97
N CYS A 63 7.77 11.65 9.13
CA CYS A 63 6.82 12.71 9.48
C CYS A 63 5.35 12.24 9.52
N GLY A 64 5.06 10.98 9.20
CA GLY A 64 3.72 10.40 9.28
C GLY A 64 2.77 10.87 8.17
N ASN A 65 3.32 11.33 7.05
CA ASN A 65 2.54 11.86 5.93
C ASN A 65 2.12 10.78 4.92
N CYS A 66 2.45 9.52 5.19
CA CYS A 66 2.03 8.36 4.40
C CYS A 66 1.81 7.15 5.29
N ASP A 67 0.95 6.25 4.82
CA ASP A 67 0.81 4.92 5.40
C ASP A 67 1.73 3.94 4.68
N PRO A 68 2.52 3.13 5.40
CA PRO A 68 3.29 2.07 4.77
C PRO A 68 2.31 1.11 4.09
N PRO A 69 2.65 0.56 2.91
CA PRO A 69 1.82 -0.47 2.30
C PRO A 69 1.66 -1.64 3.29
N PRO A 70 0.52 -2.34 3.28
CA PRO A 70 0.33 -3.49 4.15
C PRO A 70 1.49 -4.48 3.95
N PRO A 71 1.92 -5.20 5.01
CA PRO A 71 2.96 -6.20 4.88
C PRO A 71 2.61 -7.13 3.73
N LYS A 72 3.55 -7.33 2.79
CA LYS A 72 3.36 -8.33 1.74
C LYS A 72 3.16 -9.68 2.42
N ASP A 73 2.03 -10.32 2.16
CA ASP A 73 1.78 -11.67 2.65
C ASP A 73 2.71 -12.63 1.91
N ASN A 74 3.87 -12.88 2.53
CA ASN A 74 4.86 -13.84 2.03
C ASN A 74 4.50 -15.28 2.41
N ARG A 75 3.34 -15.52 3.03
CA ARG A 75 2.87 -16.89 3.23
C ARG A 75 2.57 -17.50 1.85
N PRO A 76 2.85 -18.79 1.67
CA PRO A 76 2.39 -19.50 0.48
C PRO A 76 0.88 -19.24 0.33
N PRO A 77 0.38 -19.03 -0.90
CA PRO A 77 -1.05 -18.90 -1.10
C PRO A 77 -1.73 -20.11 -0.46
N CYS A 78 -2.74 -19.85 0.39
CA CYS A 78 -3.45 -20.93 1.07
C CYS A 78 -4.30 -21.70 0.05
N LYS A 79 -3.65 -22.60 -0.68
CA LYS A 79 -4.22 -23.44 -1.71
C LYS A 79 -3.39 -24.69 -1.84
N ASN A 80 -4.01 -25.74 -2.36
CA ASN A 80 -3.25 -26.85 -2.91
C ASN A 80 -2.72 -26.41 -4.28
N VAL A 81 -1.41 -26.42 -4.44
CA VAL A 81 -0.73 -26.20 -5.72
C VAL A 81 -0.72 -27.50 -6.54
N MET A 82 -0.69 -28.65 -5.85
CA MET A 82 -0.83 -29.96 -6.50
C MET A 82 -2.30 -30.37 -6.64
N ASN A 83 -2.53 -31.39 -7.47
CA ASN A 83 -3.88 -31.96 -7.61
C ASN A 83 -4.34 -32.60 -6.28
N GLY A 84 -5.67 -32.71 -6.13
CA GLY A 84 -6.29 -33.21 -4.90
C GLY A 84 -5.83 -34.61 -4.51
N GLN A 85 -5.71 -35.53 -5.46
CA GLN A 85 -5.30 -36.91 -5.18
C GLN A 85 -3.89 -36.96 -4.59
N THR A 86 -2.93 -36.27 -5.21
CA THR A 86 -1.55 -36.22 -4.71
C THR A 86 -1.48 -35.62 -3.30
N CYS A 87 -2.28 -34.61 -3.00
CA CYS A 87 -2.32 -34.05 -1.65
C CYS A 87 -2.98 -34.99 -0.63
N MET A 88 -4.02 -35.73 -1.02
CA MET A 88 -4.62 -36.76 -0.17
C MET A 88 -3.64 -37.90 0.09
N ASP A 89 -2.94 -38.38 -0.93
CA ASP A 89 -1.92 -39.44 -0.78
C ASP A 89 -0.78 -39.00 0.16
N ILE A 90 -0.38 -37.72 0.13
CA ILE A 90 0.61 -37.15 1.05
C ILE A 90 0.06 -37.09 2.48
N TYR A 91 -1.19 -36.65 2.63
CA TYR A 91 -1.87 -36.58 3.92
C TYR A 91 -1.99 -37.97 4.57
N GLU A 92 -2.44 -38.97 3.82
CA GLU A 92 -2.57 -40.35 4.31
C GLU A 92 -1.22 -40.98 4.69
N ARG A 93 -0.14 -40.57 4.03
CA ARG A 93 1.23 -40.98 4.38
C ARG A 93 1.83 -40.23 5.57
N GLY A 94 1.16 -39.19 6.06
CA GLY A 94 1.70 -38.34 7.15
C GLY A 94 2.89 -37.48 6.73
N GLU A 95 3.05 -37.18 5.44
CA GLU A 95 4.20 -36.42 4.91
C GLU A 95 3.91 -34.92 4.76
N CYS A 96 2.90 -34.41 5.47
CA CYS A 96 2.44 -33.03 5.37
C CYS A 96 3.54 -31.99 5.63
N ASP A 97 4.48 -32.26 6.55
CA ASP A 97 5.61 -31.35 6.81
C ASP A 97 6.49 -31.09 5.60
N LYS A 98 6.57 -32.05 4.67
CA LYS A 98 7.33 -31.93 3.41
C LYS A 98 6.54 -31.21 2.31
N ALA A 99 5.24 -31.05 2.48
CA ALA A 99 4.32 -30.54 1.46
C ALA A 99 3.55 -29.29 1.92
N LYS A 100 4.06 -28.58 2.92
CA LYS A 100 3.42 -27.40 3.53
C LYS A 100 3.01 -26.34 2.51
N ASP A 101 3.85 -26.10 1.50
CA ASP A 101 3.63 -25.08 0.47
C ASP A 101 2.86 -25.62 -0.76
N MET A 102 2.66 -26.94 -0.85
CA MET A 102 2.07 -27.62 -2.01
C MET A 102 0.66 -28.14 -1.74
N CYS A 103 0.38 -28.53 -0.49
CA CYS A 103 -0.87 -29.15 -0.05
C CYS A 103 -1.43 -28.45 1.20
N ALA A 104 -1.25 -27.13 1.28
CA ALA A 104 -1.53 -26.32 2.46
C ALA A 104 -2.97 -26.48 2.99
N LEU A 105 -3.96 -26.60 2.11
CA LEU A 105 -5.36 -26.79 2.50
C LEU A 105 -5.60 -28.22 3.00
N THR A 106 -5.17 -29.23 2.23
CA THR A 106 -5.39 -30.65 2.61
C THR A 106 -4.67 -31.01 3.90
N CYS A 107 -3.47 -30.45 4.13
CA CYS A 107 -2.69 -30.67 5.33
C CYS A 107 -3.01 -29.70 6.48
N HIS A 108 -4.08 -28.91 6.37
CA HIS A 108 -4.53 -27.99 7.42
C HIS A 108 -3.43 -27.04 7.94
N PHE A 109 -2.60 -26.50 7.04
CA PHE A 109 -1.61 -25.48 7.40
C PHE A 109 -2.15 -24.05 7.36
N CYS A 110 -3.43 -23.88 7.02
CA CYS A 110 -4.15 -22.62 7.07
C CYS A 110 -5.31 -22.70 8.07
N TRP A 111 -5.41 -21.68 8.94
CA TRP A 111 -6.53 -21.45 9.87
C TRP A 111 -6.78 -19.95 9.96
#